data_AF-A0A4Q9G8Q7-F1
#
_entry.id   AF-A0A4Q9G8Q7-F1
#
_cell.length_a   1.000
_cell.length_b   1.000
_cell.length_c   1.000
_cell.angle_alpha   90.00
_cell.angle_beta   90.00
_cell.angle_gamma   90.00
#
_symmetry.space_group_name_H-M   'P 1'
#
loop_
_entity.id
_entity.type
_entity.pdbx_description
1 polymer ?
#
loop_
_entity_poly.entity_id
_entity_poly.type
_entity_poly.pdbx_seq_one_letter_code
_entity_poly.pdbx_strand_id
1 'polypeptide(L)'
;MTSSNVSQHDVRPEPTEGLQKLAAHIAAGLGSKIGAAAVALGELTLRCEAGDVVEVVTFLRDDPECRFVSFIDVCGVDWPARAKRFDVVYHLLSPYKNARIRLKLETDDETPVASITPVFPGALWFEREAYDLYGILFTGHPDLRRLLTDYGFEGHPLRKDFPTTGFVEVRWDDEVKRVVYEPVRLNQEFRNFDFLSPWEGVDYVLPGDEKAKQPQ
;
A
#
# COMPACT_ATOMS: atom_id res chain seq x y z
N MET A 1 -40.06 -21.31 40.85
CA MET A 1 -39.27 -20.06 40.90
C MET A 1 -37.80 -20.43 40.83
N THR A 2 -37.25 -20.52 39.62
CA THR A 2 -35.81 -20.68 39.40
C THR A 2 -35.46 -19.79 38.23
N SER A 3 -35.22 -18.52 38.55
CA SER A 3 -34.67 -17.52 37.65
C SER A 3 -33.19 -17.83 37.45
N SER A 4 -32.88 -18.50 36.35
CA SER A 4 -31.51 -18.71 35.87
C SER A 4 -30.99 -17.37 35.34
N ASN A 5 -30.09 -16.73 36.09
CA ASN A 5 -29.30 -15.61 35.59
C ASN A 5 -28.48 -16.10 34.39
N VAL A 6 -28.88 -15.68 33.18
CA VAL A 6 -28.04 -15.79 31.99
C VAL A 6 -26.90 -14.80 32.20
N SER A 7 -25.72 -15.36 32.44
CA SER A 7 -24.44 -14.66 32.45
C SER A 7 -24.34 -13.75 31.23
N GLN A 8 -23.97 -12.48 31.47
CA GLN A 8 -23.57 -11.53 30.46
C GLN A 8 -22.70 -12.24 29.42
N HIS A 9 -23.26 -12.44 28.23
CA HIS A 9 -22.48 -12.92 27.09
C HIS A 9 -21.35 -11.90 26.87
N ASP A 10 -20.13 -12.41 26.84
CA ASP A 10 -18.93 -11.76 26.36
C ASP A 10 -19.19 -11.25 24.93
N VAL A 11 -19.76 -10.04 24.83
CA VAL A 11 -19.94 -9.33 23.58
C VAL A 11 -18.55 -8.90 23.18
N ARG A 12 -17.90 -9.68 22.30
CA ARG A 12 -16.72 -9.21 21.59
C ARG A 12 -17.10 -7.85 20.99
N PRO A 13 -16.34 -6.78 21.27
CA PRO A 13 -16.63 -5.49 20.65
C PRO A 13 -16.66 -5.70 19.14
N GLU A 14 -17.63 -5.06 18.47
CA GLU A 14 -17.67 -5.05 17.01
C GLU A 14 -16.27 -4.71 16.49
N PRO A 15 -15.73 -5.43 15.49
CA PRO A 15 -14.34 -5.27 15.06
C PRO A 15 -13.99 -3.82 14.72
N THR A 16 -14.99 -3.04 14.29
CA THR A 16 -14.89 -1.60 14.02
C THR A 16 -14.62 -0.76 15.26
N GLU A 17 -15.21 -1.07 16.41
CA GLU A 17 -15.06 -0.30 17.65
C GLU A 17 -13.66 -0.45 18.25
N GLY A 18 -13.08 -1.65 18.19
CA GLY A 18 -11.70 -1.92 18.60
C GLY A 18 -10.69 -1.14 17.76
N LEU A 19 -10.92 -1.05 16.45
CA LEU A 19 -10.08 -0.28 15.52
C LEU A 19 -10.22 1.24 15.74
N GLN A 20 -11.42 1.73 16.07
CA GLN A 20 -11.63 3.14 16.42
C GLN A 20 -10.89 3.53 17.71
N LYS A 21 -10.92 2.67 18.74
CA LYS A 21 -10.15 2.89 19.97
C LYS A 21 -8.64 2.91 19.70
N LEU A 22 -8.17 1.98 18.87
CA LEU A 22 -6.77 1.95 18.44
C LEU A 22 -6.40 3.21 17.66
N ALA A 23 -7.25 3.66 16.73
CA ALA A 23 -7.04 4.89 15.98
C ALA A 23 -6.97 6.12 16.90
N ALA A 24 -7.85 6.20 17.90
CA ALA A 24 -7.85 7.28 18.89
C ALA A 24 -6.58 7.27 19.76
N HIS A 25 -6.11 6.10 20.19
CA HIS A 25 -4.85 5.96 20.92
C HIS A 25 -3.66 6.43 20.09
N ILE A 26 -3.58 5.98 18.84
CA ILE A 26 -2.50 6.37 17.93
C ILE A 26 -2.54 7.88 17.64
N ALA A 27 -3.74 8.45 17.43
CA ALA A 27 -3.91 9.89 17.24
C ALA A 27 -3.50 10.69 18.48
N ALA A 28 -3.77 10.18 19.70
CA ALA A 28 -3.34 10.82 20.94
C ALA A 28 -1.83 10.77 21.13
N GLY A 29 -1.17 9.67 20.73
CA GLY A 29 0.28 9.50 20.86
C GLY A 29 1.12 10.28 19.84
N LEU A 30 0.65 10.35 18.59
CA LEU A 30 1.39 10.97 17.48
C LEU A 30 0.91 12.39 17.14
N GLY A 31 -0.23 12.83 17.68
CA GLY A 31 -0.74 14.19 17.57
C GLY A 31 -0.83 14.68 16.12
N SER A 32 -0.08 15.75 15.81
CA SER A 32 -0.12 16.42 14.51
C SER A 32 0.55 15.66 13.35
N LYS A 33 1.24 14.55 13.62
CA LYS A 33 1.96 13.77 12.58
C LYS A 33 1.05 12.86 11.76
N ILE A 34 -0.20 12.68 12.21
CA ILE A 34 -1.23 11.93 11.50
C ILE A 34 -2.20 12.92 10.90
N GLY A 35 -2.28 12.94 9.57
CA GLY A 35 -3.19 13.81 8.85
C GLY A 35 -4.64 13.31 8.92
N ALA A 36 -4.85 12.00 8.78
CA ALA A 36 -6.18 11.39 8.85
C ALA A 36 -6.12 9.92 9.27
N ALA A 37 -7.15 9.46 9.98
CA ALA A 37 -7.38 8.05 10.29
C ALA A 37 -8.78 7.66 9.77
N ALA A 38 -8.86 6.61 8.98
CA ALA A 38 -10.11 6.10 8.42
C ALA A 38 -10.23 4.60 8.69
N VAL A 39 -11.41 4.17 9.17
CA VAL A 39 -11.76 2.76 9.30
C VAL A 39 -12.79 2.43 8.24
N ALA A 40 -12.48 1.50 7.35
CA ALA A 40 -13.39 1.03 6.32
C ALA A 40 -13.24 -0.49 6.17
N LEU A 41 -14.35 -1.21 6.03
CA LEU A 41 -14.38 -2.66 5.79
C LEU A 41 -13.53 -3.48 6.79
N GLY A 42 -13.42 -3.03 8.04
CA GLY A 42 -12.61 -3.71 9.07
C GLY A 42 -11.10 -3.45 8.99
N GLU A 43 -10.66 -2.46 8.21
CA GLU A 43 -9.24 -2.07 8.14
C GLU A 43 -9.03 -0.62 8.59
N LEU A 44 -8.01 -0.39 9.42
CA LEU A 44 -7.56 0.94 9.82
C LEU A 44 -6.49 1.44 8.85
N THR A 45 -6.78 2.57 8.20
CA THR A 45 -5.83 3.30 7.36
C THR A 45 -5.46 4.63 8.01
N LEU A 46 -4.18 4.83 8.25
CA LEU A 46 -3.60 6.09 8.72
C LEU A 46 -2.94 6.81 7.56
N ARG A 47 -3.01 8.15 7.55
CA ARG A 47 -2.28 9.01 6.63
C ARG A 47 -1.24 9.83 7.38
N CYS A 48 -0.02 9.88 6.87
CA CYS A 48 1.04 10.74 7.41
C CYS A 48 1.82 11.43 6.29
N GLU A 49 2.58 12.45 6.68
CA GLU A 49 3.51 13.20 5.81
C GLU A 49 4.79 12.41 5.58
N ALA A 50 5.42 12.60 4.42
CA ALA A 50 6.62 11.85 3.99
C ALA A 50 7.80 11.97 4.95
N GLY A 51 7.93 13.10 5.65
CA GLY A 51 8.99 13.35 6.63
C GLY A 51 8.78 12.67 7.98
N ASP A 52 7.53 12.39 8.37
CA ASP A 52 7.20 11.87 9.70
C ASP A 52 7.12 10.33 9.76
N VAL A 53 7.27 9.66 8.61
CA VAL A 53 7.07 8.21 8.48
C VAL A 53 7.91 7.39 9.45
N VAL A 54 9.19 7.73 9.64
CA VAL A 54 10.09 6.97 10.51
C VAL A 54 9.65 7.05 11.97
N GLU A 55 9.18 8.22 12.41
CA GLU A 55 8.74 8.43 13.78
C GLU A 55 7.40 7.76 14.04
N VAL A 56 6.46 7.85 13.09
CA VAL A 56 5.16 7.15 13.15
C VAL A 56 5.37 5.65 13.21
N VAL A 57 6.22 5.09 12.34
CA VAL A 57 6.47 3.65 12.28
C VAL A 57 7.22 3.16 13.51
N THR A 58 8.17 3.94 14.04
CA THR A 58 8.83 3.65 15.33
C THR A 58 7.83 3.60 16.48
N PHE A 59 6.92 4.58 16.57
CA PHE A 59 5.88 4.58 17.59
C PHE A 59 4.96 3.36 17.48
N LEU A 60 4.51 3.02 16.28
CA LEU A 60 3.65 1.85 16.03
C LEU A 60 4.32 0.53 16.44
N ARG A 61 5.65 0.44 16.31
CA ARG A 61 6.43 -0.73 16.73
C ARG A 61 6.61 -0.79 18.24
N ASP A 62 7.01 0.31 18.86
CA ASP A 62 7.49 0.37 20.25
C ASP A 62 6.36 0.54 21.29
N ASP A 63 5.23 1.13 20.90
CA ASP A 63 4.10 1.35 21.80
C ASP A 63 3.50 0.01 22.30
N PRO A 64 3.35 -0.18 23.64
CA PRO A 64 2.84 -1.43 24.22
C PRO A 64 1.42 -1.79 23.78
N GLU A 65 0.61 -0.82 23.36
CA GLU A 65 -0.73 -1.04 22.84
C GLU A 65 -0.76 -1.25 21.32
N CYS A 66 0.27 -0.87 20.57
CA CYS A 66 0.29 -1.10 19.12
C CYS A 66 1.05 -2.39 18.78
N ARG A 67 2.30 -2.51 19.26
CA ARG A 67 3.24 -3.62 19.01
C ARG A 67 3.19 -4.17 17.59
N PHE A 68 3.20 -3.30 16.59
CA PHE A 68 3.29 -3.70 15.19
C PHE A 68 4.71 -4.15 14.86
N VAL A 69 5.07 -5.35 15.29
CA VAL A 69 6.43 -5.90 15.16
C VAL A 69 6.71 -6.55 13.81
N SER A 70 5.65 -6.92 13.06
CA SER A 70 5.80 -7.59 11.77
C SER A 70 5.53 -6.62 10.64
N PHE A 71 6.59 -6.25 9.93
CA PHE A 71 6.49 -5.58 8.63
C PHE A 71 6.01 -6.59 7.58
N ILE A 72 5.04 -6.20 6.75
CA ILE A 72 4.44 -7.08 5.73
C ILE A 72 4.85 -6.64 4.33
N ASP A 73 4.62 -5.38 3.98
CA ASP A 73 4.76 -4.91 2.60
C ASP A 73 4.92 -3.38 2.49
N VAL A 74 5.59 -2.93 1.42
CA VAL A 74 5.57 -1.54 0.92
C VAL A 74 5.11 -1.57 -0.53
N CYS A 75 3.99 -0.90 -0.82
CA CYS A 75 3.47 -0.75 -2.17
C CYS A 75 3.48 0.72 -2.59
N GLY A 76 3.89 0.99 -3.84
CA GLY A 76 3.57 2.24 -4.52
C GLY A 76 2.22 2.14 -5.25
N VAL A 77 1.48 3.25 -5.34
CA VAL A 77 0.31 3.37 -6.20
C VAL A 77 0.39 4.68 -6.96
N ASP A 78 0.22 4.65 -8.27
CA ASP A 78 0.29 5.82 -9.14
C ASP A 78 -1.12 6.39 -9.45
N TRP A 79 -1.32 7.64 -9.06
CA TRP A 79 -2.50 8.47 -9.30
C TRP A 79 -2.15 9.71 -10.15
N PRO A 80 -2.15 9.60 -11.49
CA PRO A 80 -1.67 10.67 -12.37
C PRO A 80 -2.52 11.95 -12.33
N ALA A 81 -3.75 11.88 -11.83
CA ALA A 81 -4.64 13.04 -11.71
C ALA A 81 -4.38 13.91 -10.46
N ARG A 82 -3.53 13.45 -9.52
CA ARG A 82 -3.22 14.17 -8.28
C ARG A 82 -1.91 14.96 -8.42
N ALA A 83 -1.78 16.03 -7.64
CA ALA A 83 -0.53 16.80 -7.58
C ALA A 83 0.64 15.99 -6.99
N LYS A 84 0.38 15.28 -5.88
CA LYS A 84 1.25 14.22 -5.37
C LYS A 84 0.85 12.91 -6.05
N ARG A 85 1.62 12.53 -7.06
CA ARG A 85 1.29 11.43 -7.98
C ARG A 85 1.31 10.06 -7.31
N PHE A 86 2.19 9.82 -6.35
CA PHE A 86 2.40 8.49 -5.78
C PHE A 86 1.85 8.39 -4.36
N ASP A 87 1.09 7.33 -4.10
CA ASP A 87 0.80 6.90 -2.72
C ASP A 87 1.80 5.80 -2.34
N VAL A 88 2.57 5.97 -1.27
CA VAL A 88 3.35 4.91 -0.65
C VAL A 88 2.54 4.30 0.48
N VAL A 89 2.32 2.99 0.43
CA VAL A 89 1.46 2.25 1.34
C VAL A 89 2.31 1.24 2.10
N TYR A 90 2.34 1.35 3.42
CA TYR A 90 2.97 0.37 4.30
C TYR A 90 1.91 -0.48 4.98
N HIS A 91 2.15 -1.80 5.02
CA HIS A 91 1.32 -2.73 5.77
C HIS A 91 2.10 -3.29 6.95
N LEU A 92 1.51 -3.15 8.13
CA LEU A 92 2.08 -3.65 9.37
C LEU A 92 1.09 -4.60 10.06
N LEU A 93 1.64 -5.61 10.71
CA LEU A 93 0.91 -6.63 11.47
C LEU A 93 1.43 -6.66 12.91
N SER A 94 0.49 -6.69 13.84
CA SER A 94 0.74 -6.96 15.26
C SER A 94 0.29 -8.39 15.56
N PRO A 95 1.21 -9.38 15.68
CA PRO A 95 0.86 -10.74 16.04
C PRO A 95 0.26 -10.85 17.44
N TYR A 96 0.65 -9.95 18.36
CA TYR A 96 0.16 -9.93 19.74
C TYR A 96 -1.33 -9.60 19.85
N LYS A 97 -1.77 -8.61 19.06
CA LYS A 97 -3.18 -8.18 19.01
C LYS A 97 -3.95 -8.80 17.84
N ASN A 98 -3.26 -9.57 16.99
CA ASN A 98 -3.76 -10.06 15.70
C ASN A 98 -4.45 -8.95 14.88
N ALA A 99 -3.85 -7.76 14.86
CA ALA A 99 -4.39 -6.57 14.21
C ALA A 99 -3.49 -6.13 13.05
N ARG A 100 -4.10 -5.63 11.98
CA ARG A 100 -3.40 -5.07 10.81
C ARG A 100 -3.69 -3.59 10.69
N ILE A 101 -2.68 -2.85 10.24
CA ILE A 101 -2.81 -1.43 9.97
C ILE A 101 -2.15 -1.10 8.63
N ARG A 102 -2.72 -0.11 7.96
CA ARG A 102 -2.21 0.43 6.71
C ARG A 102 -1.80 1.87 6.92
N LEU A 103 -0.55 2.21 6.63
CA LEU A 103 -0.07 3.58 6.63
C LEU A 103 0.04 4.04 5.17
N LYS A 104 -0.51 5.21 4.86
CA LYS A 104 -0.45 5.81 3.52
C LYS A 104 0.26 7.14 3.59
N LEU A 105 1.15 7.35 2.63
CA LEU A 105 1.86 8.61 2.41
C LEU A 105 1.65 9.03 0.97
N GLU A 106 1.65 10.33 0.74
CA GLU A 106 1.54 10.91 -0.59
C GLU A 106 2.87 11.60 -0.93
N THR A 107 3.42 11.30 -2.10
CA THR A 107 4.68 11.85 -2.61
C THR A 107 4.58 12.18 -4.09
N ASP A 108 5.50 13.02 -4.57
CA ASP A 108 5.67 13.34 -5.99
C ASP A 108 6.93 12.63 -6.55
N ASP A 109 7.32 12.99 -7.78
CA ASP A 109 8.49 12.42 -8.48
C ASP A 109 9.84 12.90 -7.91
N GLU A 110 9.88 14.06 -7.23
CA GLU A 110 11.13 14.72 -6.83
C GLU A 110 11.38 14.67 -5.32
N THR A 111 10.32 14.68 -4.54
CA THR A 111 10.30 14.68 -3.09
C THR A 111 10.61 13.28 -2.59
N PRO A 112 11.73 13.09 -1.88
CA PRO A 112 12.05 11.78 -1.33
C PRO A 112 11.26 11.50 -0.05
N VAL A 113 10.93 10.23 0.16
CA VAL A 113 10.33 9.70 1.38
C VAL A 113 11.43 9.19 2.31
N ALA A 114 11.30 9.32 3.63
CA ALA A 114 12.29 8.76 4.55
C ALA A 114 12.18 7.21 4.61
N SER A 115 13.32 6.52 4.48
CA SER A 115 13.40 5.05 4.54
C SER A 115 13.08 4.53 5.95
N ILE A 116 12.30 3.45 6.03
CA ILE A 116 12.00 2.74 7.28
C ILE A 116 12.96 1.58 7.56
N THR A 117 13.99 1.37 6.72
CA THR A 117 15.04 0.36 6.93
C THR A 117 15.69 0.35 8.33
N PRO A 118 15.95 1.49 9.03
CA PRO A 118 16.48 1.44 10.39
C PRO A 118 15.48 0.89 11.42
N VAL A 119 14.18 0.95 11.14
CA VAL A 119 13.11 0.44 12.01
C VAL A 119 12.83 -1.03 11.69
N PHE A 120 12.70 -1.33 10.40
CA PHE A 120 12.45 -2.67 9.85
C PHE A 120 13.47 -3.01 8.77
N PRO A 121 14.49 -3.84 9.09
CA PRO A 121 15.49 -4.26 8.11
C PRO A 121 14.90 -4.98 6.88
N GLY A 122 13.73 -5.61 7.05
CA GLY A 122 13.01 -6.28 5.96
C GLY A 122 12.47 -5.32 4.88
N ALA A 123 12.31 -4.03 5.18
CA ALA A 123 11.81 -3.05 4.22
C ALA A 123 12.82 -2.72 3.10
N LEU A 124 14.10 -3.10 3.25
CA LEU A 124 15.17 -2.80 2.30
C LEU A 124 14.86 -3.25 0.88
N TRP A 125 14.27 -4.44 0.71
CA TRP A 125 13.96 -4.98 -0.62
C TRP A 125 12.73 -4.31 -1.23
N PHE A 126 11.71 -4.04 -0.41
CA PHE A 126 10.45 -3.44 -0.87
C PHE A 126 10.62 -1.97 -1.24
N GLU A 127 11.46 -1.22 -0.51
CA GLU A 127 11.78 0.17 -0.90
C GLU A 127 12.57 0.22 -2.21
N ARG A 128 13.45 -0.76 -2.46
CA ARG A 128 14.13 -0.91 -3.76
C ARG A 128 13.17 -1.29 -4.89
N GLU A 129 12.21 -2.17 -4.61
CA GLU A 129 11.16 -2.52 -5.57
C GLU A 129 10.29 -1.30 -5.91
N ALA A 130 9.86 -0.52 -4.92
CA ALA A 130 9.10 0.70 -5.12
C ALA A 130 9.89 1.75 -5.94
N TYR A 131 11.20 1.85 -5.70
CA TYR A 131 12.08 2.68 -6.54
C TYR A 131 12.16 2.17 -7.98
N ASP A 132 12.35 0.87 -8.19
CA ASP A 132 12.51 0.31 -9.54
C ASP A 132 11.21 0.39 -10.37
N LEU A 133 10.07 0.08 -9.75
CA LEU A 133 8.78 -0.02 -10.45
C LEU A 133 8.05 1.31 -10.59
N TYR A 134 8.15 2.19 -9.60
CA TYR A 134 7.44 3.48 -9.58
C TYR A 134 8.39 4.69 -9.64
N GLY A 135 9.67 4.54 -9.32
CA GLY A 135 10.64 5.65 -9.28
C GLY A 135 10.57 6.49 -8.01
N ILE A 136 10.01 5.95 -6.93
CA ILE A 136 9.90 6.65 -5.65
C ILE A 136 11.27 6.69 -4.97
N LEU A 137 11.72 7.88 -4.61
CA LEU A 137 13.02 8.08 -3.97
C LEU A 137 12.93 7.91 -2.46
N PHE A 138 13.88 7.17 -1.87
CA PHE A 138 13.97 6.96 -0.43
C PHE A 138 15.26 7.58 0.15
N THR A 139 15.13 8.49 1.11
CA THR A 139 16.26 9.07 1.85
C THR A 139 16.68 8.18 3.01
N GLY A 140 17.99 8.03 3.23
CA GLY A 140 18.53 7.20 4.31
C GLY A 140 18.59 5.70 3.99
N HIS A 141 18.25 5.28 2.76
CA HIS A 141 18.38 3.90 2.32
C HIS A 141 19.86 3.53 2.05
N PRO A 142 20.36 2.35 2.50
CA PRO A 142 21.77 1.99 2.37
C PRO A 142 22.24 1.66 0.94
N ASP A 143 21.39 1.03 0.12
CA ASP A 143 21.71 0.61 -1.27
C ASP A 143 20.49 0.74 -2.19
N LEU A 144 20.17 1.96 -2.62
CA LEU A 144 19.02 2.19 -3.50
C LEU A 144 19.42 2.00 -4.97
N ARG A 145 19.08 0.83 -5.52
CA ARG A 145 19.29 0.47 -6.93
C ARG A 145 18.18 -0.46 -7.42
N ARG A 146 18.09 -0.58 -8.76
CA ARG A 146 17.17 -1.50 -9.44
C ARG A 146 17.26 -2.93 -8.87
N LEU A 147 16.14 -3.64 -8.89
CA LEU A 147 16.02 -4.97 -8.30
C LEU A 147 15.37 -5.98 -9.25
N LEU A 148 14.30 -5.58 -9.93
CA LEU A 148 13.47 -6.45 -10.77
C LEU A 148 13.70 -6.22 -12.26
N THR A 149 13.99 -4.98 -12.66
CA THR A 149 14.22 -4.63 -14.07
C THR A 149 15.62 -5.03 -14.52
N ASP A 150 15.79 -5.11 -15.84
CA ASP A 150 17.09 -5.36 -16.46
C ASP A 150 18.08 -4.22 -16.17
N TYR A 151 19.38 -4.53 -16.21
CA TYR A 151 20.45 -3.61 -15.82
C TYR A 151 20.46 -2.31 -16.64
N GLY A 152 20.11 -2.39 -17.93
CA GLY A 152 20.04 -1.26 -18.84
C GLY A 152 18.63 -0.70 -19.06
N PHE A 153 17.67 -1.09 -18.22
CA PHE A 153 16.29 -0.69 -18.40
C PHE A 153 16.11 0.81 -18.15
N GLU A 154 15.41 1.50 -19.05
CA GLU A 154 15.08 2.92 -18.93
C GLU A 154 13.59 3.08 -18.62
N GLY A 155 13.29 3.86 -17.58
CA GLY A 155 11.93 4.06 -17.09
C GLY A 155 11.53 3.16 -15.91
N HIS A 156 10.24 3.25 -15.56
CA HIS A 156 9.59 2.65 -14.39
C HIS A 156 8.29 1.94 -14.83
N PRO A 157 8.24 0.59 -14.86
CA PRO A 157 7.18 -0.16 -15.53
C PRO A 157 5.76 0.01 -14.99
N LEU A 158 5.58 0.24 -13.68
CA LEU A 158 4.24 0.27 -13.06
C LEU A 158 3.59 1.65 -13.06
N ARG A 159 4.27 2.65 -13.63
CA ARG A 159 3.66 3.96 -13.86
C ARG A 159 2.59 3.86 -14.96
N LYS A 160 1.50 4.59 -14.80
CA LYS A 160 0.32 4.53 -15.70
C LYS A 160 0.56 5.08 -17.10
N ASP A 161 1.63 5.86 -17.27
CA ASP A 161 2.13 6.37 -18.55
C ASP A 161 3.01 5.37 -19.30
N PHE A 162 3.51 4.32 -18.65
CA PHE A 162 4.37 3.32 -19.28
C PHE A 162 3.56 2.30 -20.11
N PRO A 163 3.91 2.05 -21.38
CA PRO A 163 3.18 1.10 -22.23
C PRO A 163 3.39 -0.33 -21.74
N THR A 164 2.34 -1.16 -21.80
CA THR A 164 2.39 -2.56 -21.32
C THR A 164 3.48 -3.40 -22.00
N THR A 165 3.78 -3.14 -23.26
CA THR A 165 4.82 -3.86 -24.02
C THR A 165 6.23 -3.33 -23.74
N GLY A 166 6.36 -2.14 -23.15
CA GLY A 166 7.63 -1.42 -23.07
C GLY A 166 8.08 -0.86 -24.42
N PHE A 167 9.34 -0.40 -24.47
CA PHE A 167 9.91 0.28 -25.64
C PHE A 167 10.89 -0.58 -26.43
N VAL A 168 11.51 -1.56 -25.78
CA VAL A 168 12.59 -2.38 -26.34
C VAL A 168 12.26 -3.86 -26.27
N GLU A 169 12.68 -4.60 -27.29
CA GLU A 169 12.71 -6.06 -27.34
C GLU A 169 14.14 -6.56 -27.53
N VAL A 170 14.36 -7.84 -27.22
CA VAL A 170 15.67 -8.48 -27.32
C VAL A 170 15.64 -9.57 -28.38
N ARG A 171 16.68 -9.59 -29.24
CA ARG A 171 16.90 -10.69 -30.20
C ARG A 171 18.37 -11.11 -30.22
N TRP A 172 18.61 -12.35 -30.62
CA TRP A 172 19.96 -12.80 -30.96
C TRP A 172 20.37 -12.23 -32.32
N ASP A 173 21.56 -11.65 -32.38
CA ASP A 173 22.19 -11.24 -33.64
C ASP A 173 23.37 -12.15 -33.95
N ASP A 174 23.31 -12.85 -35.09
CA ASP A 174 24.38 -13.77 -35.50
C ASP A 174 25.61 -13.06 -36.06
N GLU A 175 25.49 -11.85 -36.59
CA GLU A 175 26.62 -11.08 -37.12
C GLU A 175 27.50 -10.58 -35.98
N VAL A 176 26.87 -10.09 -34.92
CA VAL A 176 27.56 -9.55 -33.74
C VAL A 176 27.78 -10.62 -32.65
N LYS A 177 27.19 -11.82 -32.82
CA LYS A 177 27.23 -12.96 -31.88
C LYS A 177 26.86 -12.55 -30.44
N ARG A 178 25.84 -11.70 -30.29
CA ARG A 178 25.34 -11.24 -28.99
C ARG A 178 23.84 -10.94 -29.03
N VAL A 179 23.24 -10.79 -27.85
CA VAL A 179 21.88 -10.27 -27.70
C VAL A 179 21.90 -8.76 -27.91
N VAL A 180 21.02 -8.26 -28.78
CA VAL A 180 20.85 -6.83 -29.08
C VAL A 180 19.47 -6.35 -28.63
N TYR A 181 19.40 -5.08 -28.22
CA TYR A 181 18.16 -4.39 -27.87
C TYR A 181 17.70 -3.58 -29.08
N GLU A 182 16.46 -3.79 -29.51
CA GLU A 182 15.85 -3.07 -30.63
C GLU A 182 14.49 -2.50 -30.22
N PRO A 183 13.99 -1.44 -30.89
CA PRO A 183 12.64 -0.95 -30.66
C PRO A 183 11.60 -2.06 -30.89
N VAL A 184 10.61 -2.14 -30.00
CA VAL A 184 9.63 -3.23 -30.02
C VAL A 184 8.83 -3.27 -31.33
N ARG A 185 8.72 -4.47 -31.92
CA ARG A 185 7.92 -4.71 -33.12
C ARG A 185 7.08 -5.97 -32.94
N LEU A 186 5.85 -5.78 -32.46
CA LEU A 186 4.91 -6.88 -32.32
C LEU A 186 4.32 -7.30 -33.67
N ASN A 187 4.28 -8.61 -33.93
CA ASN A 187 3.56 -9.18 -35.07
C ASN A 187 2.04 -8.99 -34.95
N GLN A 188 1.53 -8.91 -33.72
CA GLN A 188 0.14 -8.61 -33.40
C GLN A 188 0.10 -7.57 -32.28
N GLU A 189 -0.59 -6.47 -32.53
CA GLU A 189 -0.77 -5.41 -31.53
C GLU A 189 -1.63 -5.88 -30.34
N PHE A 190 -1.38 -5.26 -29.19
CA PHE A 190 -2.19 -5.48 -28.00
C PHE A 190 -3.61 -4.95 -28.22
N ARG A 191 -4.60 -5.84 -28.10
CA ARG A 191 -6.02 -5.48 -28.23
C ARG A 191 -6.56 -5.07 -26.87
N ASN A 192 -6.84 -3.78 -26.71
CA ASN A 192 -7.53 -3.27 -25.53
C ASN A 192 -9.04 -3.43 -25.72
N PHE A 193 -9.67 -4.21 -24.85
CA PHE A 193 -11.12 -4.40 -24.84
C PHE A 193 -11.73 -3.57 -23.72
N ASP A 194 -12.72 -2.75 -24.07
CA ASP A 194 -13.50 -2.04 -23.06
C ASP A 194 -14.59 -2.98 -22.49
N PHE A 195 -14.43 -3.33 -21.22
CA PHE A 195 -15.39 -4.16 -20.48
C PHE A 195 -16.33 -3.32 -19.60
N LEU A 196 -16.22 -1.99 -19.63
CA LEU A 196 -17.06 -1.12 -18.83
C LEU A 196 -18.49 -1.15 -19.38
N SER A 197 -19.45 -1.43 -18.49
CA SER A 197 -20.86 -1.27 -18.80
C SER A 197 -21.17 0.23 -18.93
N PRO A 198 -21.97 0.63 -19.93
CA PRO A 198 -22.46 2.02 -20.02
C PRO A 198 -23.49 2.35 -18.92
N TRP A 199 -23.98 1.35 -18.20
CA TRP A 199 -24.91 1.49 -17.09
C TRP A 199 -24.15 1.48 -15.76
N GLU A 200 -24.47 2.44 -14.88
CA GLU A 200 -24.08 2.43 -13.48
C GLU A 200 -24.57 1.12 -12.85
N GLY A 201 -23.66 0.37 -12.21
CA GLY A 201 -23.98 -0.93 -11.63
C GLY A 201 -25.15 -0.81 -10.66
N VAL A 202 -26.03 -1.80 -10.65
CA VAL A 202 -27.10 -1.84 -9.65
C VAL A 202 -26.48 -2.06 -8.27
N ASP A 203 -26.89 -1.24 -7.29
CA ASP A 203 -26.68 -1.54 -5.88
C ASP A 203 -27.46 -2.83 -5.56
N TYR A 204 -26.85 -3.99 -5.81
CA TYR A 204 -27.44 -5.26 -5.39
C TYR A 204 -27.45 -5.28 -3.86
N VAL A 205 -28.55 -4.82 -3.27
CA VAL A 205 -28.97 -5.32 -1.96
C VAL A 205 -29.32 -6.78 -2.20
N LEU A 206 -28.41 -7.69 -1.82
CA LEU A 206 -28.68 -9.12 -1.89
C LEU A 206 -30.03 -9.39 -1.19
N PRO A 207 -30.97 -10.13 -1.81
CA PRO A 207 -32.22 -10.47 -1.16
C PRO A 207 -31.93 -11.22 0.15
N GLY A 208 -32.16 -10.55 1.30
CA GLY A 208 -31.80 -11.04 2.63
C GLY A 208 -30.85 -10.13 3.44
N ASP A 209 -30.26 -9.10 2.81
CA ASP A 209 -29.30 -8.17 3.43
C ASP A 209 -29.92 -6.83 3.89
N GLU A 210 -31.25 -6.80 3.99
CA GLU A 210 -32.04 -5.62 4.42
C GLU A 210 -31.68 -5.13 5.84
N LYS A 211 -30.99 -5.97 6.64
CA LYS A 211 -30.51 -5.62 7.99
C LYS A 211 -29.14 -4.95 8.02
N ALA A 212 -28.33 -5.04 6.96
CA ALA A 212 -27.00 -4.42 6.93
C ALA A 212 -27.06 -2.88 6.78
N LYS A 213 -28.19 -2.34 6.32
CA LYS A 213 -28.44 -0.90 6.15
C LYS A 213 -29.36 -0.30 7.21
N GLN A 214 -29.44 -0.83 8.43
CA GLN A 214 -30.10 -0.08 9.51
C GLN A 214 -29.11 0.92 10.13
N PRO A 215 -29.29 2.24 9.92
CA PRO A 215 -28.55 3.23 10.70
C PRO A 215 -29.14 3.28 12.12
N GLN A 216 -28.31 2.99 13.11
CA GLN A 216 -28.41 3.57 14.46
C GLN A 216 -27.08 4.25 14.77
#